data_AF-A0A7J8DHS1-F1
#
_entry.id   AF-A0A7J8DHS1-F1
#
_cell.length_a   1.000
_cell.length_b   1.000
_cell.length_c   1.000
_cell.angle_alpha   90.00
_cell.angle_beta   90.00
_cell.angle_gamma   90.00
#
_symmetry.space_group_name_H-M   'P 1'
#
loop_
_entity.id
_entity.type
_entity.pdbx_description
1 polymer ?
#
loop_
_entity_poly.entity_id
_entity_poly.type
_entity_poly.pdbx_seq_one_letter_code
_entity_poly.pdbx_strand_id
1 'polypeptide(L)'
;MTFTEKLKISIQEIIEKATTLNQTLDEDFHLPSSTLQNMQKNITSLLEAIQERNFMQLHENATLELRAAEDLLSQIQKNYQKPQEELKKMKEAASSLLSKHNSELQAAEDLMREAESKTKESNRLLLIVNANLREFTGKKLRVQEKQNLTSTLIAKGRGLLDTATARAKTTQNALAQLERHRDELLLWSAKIRHHVDDLVMQMSKRRALDLVYRAEDHAAELLRLAGALDSGLENVRHVSLNATSATHIHSNIQSLIEKSDKLAKDALRTVTEVDMSSDSLGSDGKAAVQRSSKLLKEGNSLSRKHQGFTLELKELKSTIHTFQENADKITRQTNESLLMLRAIPEGARDKGTKIKELAITANQSAASTLKNVVGLSQKLLNTSMELSRVNATLRETNKLLQDSSTITILAGRKVKDVETQANLLFDRLKPLKILEENLSRNLSEIKLLINQARKQAASIKVAVSADRDCIRAYQPRISSTNYNTLTLDVKTSEPDNLLFYLGSSTSKSPAVKVTHFKGCMGEAFLNGQSIGLWNYIEREGECHGCFGSSQNEDSSFHFDGSGYSVVEKTLRATVTHIIILFSSFSPNGLLLYLASNGTV
;
A
#
# COMPACT_ATOMS: atom_id res chain seq x y z
N MET A 1 -80.61 -13.08 64.13
CA MET A 1 -81.17 -12.48 65.34
C MET A 1 -80.61 -11.08 65.46
N THR A 2 -81.40 -10.06 65.14
CA THR A 2 -80.99 -8.65 65.12
C THR A 2 -80.77 -8.12 66.54
N PHE A 3 -80.07 -6.99 66.67
CA PHE A 3 -79.90 -6.31 67.96
C PHE A 3 -81.25 -6.01 68.62
N THR A 4 -82.24 -5.56 67.84
CA THR A 4 -83.62 -5.29 68.28
C THR A 4 -84.36 -6.54 68.76
N GLU A 5 -84.17 -7.71 68.13
CA GLU A 5 -84.75 -8.96 68.63
C GLU A 5 -84.15 -9.38 69.97
N LYS A 6 -82.82 -9.32 70.12
CA LYS A 6 -82.16 -9.59 71.42
C LYS A 6 -82.60 -8.62 72.50
N LEU A 7 -82.62 -7.32 72.19
CA LEU A 7 -83.02 -6.27 73.13
C LEU A 7 -84.47 -6.50 73.61
N LYS A 8 -85.39 -6.84 72.71
CA LYS A 8 -86.78 -7.16 73.04
C LYS A 8 -86.90 -8.38 73.96
N ILE A 9 -86.14 -9.44 73.71
CA ILE A 9 -86.10 -10.65 74.56
C ILE A 9 -85.57 -10.31 75.96
N SER A 10 -84.44 -9.59 76.06
CA SER A 10 -83.87 -9.21 77.36
C SER A 10 -84.75 -8.23 78.14
N ILE A 11 -85.48 -7.33 77.47
CA ILE A 11 -86.49 -6.48 78.12
C ILE A 11 -87.64 -7.35 78.67
N GLN A 12 -88.10 -8.35 77.92
CA GLN A 12 -89.13 -9.29 78.39
C GLN A 12 -88.67 -10.04 79.65
N GLU A 13 -87.44 -10.57 79.66
CA GLU A 13 -86.84 -11.24 80.84
C GLU A 13 -86.67 -10.29 82.04
N ILE A 14 -86.29 -9.03 81.82
CA ILE A 14 -86.14 -8.02 82.89
C ILE A 14 -87.50 -7.68 83.49
N ILE A 15 -88.56 -7.56 82.67
CA ILE A 15 -89.93 -7.35 83.15
C ILE A 15 -90.39 -8.57 83.97
N GLU A 16 -90.22 -9.80 83.46
CA GLU A 16 -90.55 -11.03 84.20
C GLU A 16 -89.84 -11.11 85.56
N LYS A 17 -88.53 -10.83 85.59
CA LYS A 17 -87.73 -10.82 86.81
C LYS A 17 -88.13 -9.71 87.78
N ALA A 18 -88.51 -8.53 87.28
CA ALA A 18 -89.03 -7.46 88.13
C ALA A 18 -90.40 -7.83 88.74
N THR A 19 -91.29 -8.47 87.97
CA THR A 19 -92.59 -8.96 88.51
C THR A 19 -92.43 -10.09 89.52
N THR A 20 -91.48 -11.01 89.33
CA THR A 20 -91.22 -12.09 90.31
C THR A 20 -90.52 -11.57 91.57
N LEU A 21 -89.64 -10.56 91.45
CA LEU A 21 -89.07 -9.86 92.61
C LEU A 21 -90.16 -9.16 93.44
N ASN A 22 -91.12 -8.50 92.78
CA ASN A 22 -92.26 -7.85 93.41
C ASN A 22 -93.28 -8.84 94.03
N GLN A 23 -93.15 -10.14 93.77
CA GLN A 23 -93.94 -11.22 94.39
C GLN A 23 -93.20 -11.92 95.54
N THR A 24 -91.93 -11.59 95.79
CA THR A 24 -91.07 -12.24 96.81
C THR A 24 -90.54 -11.27 97.87
N LEU A 25 -91.04 -10.04 97.90
CA LEU A 25 -90.76 -9.03 98.92
C LEU A 25 -91.82 -9.05 100.03
N ASP A 26 -91.36 -8.83 101.25
CA ASP A 26 -92.14 -8.81 102.50
C ASP A 26 -93.10 -7.59 102.55
N GLU A 27 -94.17 -7.66 103.36
CA GLU A 27 -95.35 -6.77 103.23
C GLU A 27 -95.09 -5.25 103.44
N ASP A 28 -93.92 -4.85 103.96
CA ASP A 28 -93.58 -3.45 104.28
C ASP A 28 -92.85 -2.65 103.17
N PHE A 29 -92.65 -3.20 101.95
CA PHE A 29 -91.92 -2.48 100.88
C PHE A 29 -92.68 -2.36 99.54
N HIS A 30 -93.57 -1.36 99.44
CA HIS A 30 -94.24 -1.02 98.17
C HIS A 30 -93.33 -0.26 97.19
N LEU A 31 -92.87 -0.94 96.14
CA LEU A 31 -92.40 -0.30 94.91
C LEU A 31 -93.57 0.46 94.24
N PRO A 32 -93.45 1.76 93.92
CA PRO A 32 -94.52 2.50 93.26
C PRO A 32 -94.80 1.93 91.86
N SER A 33 -96.02 1.44 91.63
CA SER A 33 -96.45 0.85 90.35
C SER A 33 -96.32 1.83 89.17
N SER A 34 -96.41 3.13 89.44
CA SER A 34 -96.17 4.23 88.49
C SER A 34 -94.73 4.26 87.96
N THR A 35 -93.73 3.88 88.76
CA THR A 35 -92.33 3.83 88.31
C THR A 35 -92.11 2.69 87.31
N LEU A 36 -92.69 1.51 87.59
CA LEU A 36 -92.61 0.36 86.69
C LEU A 36 -93.34 0.62 85.36
N GLN A 37 -94.54 1.23 85.42
CA GLN A 37 -95.29 1.62 84.23
C GLN A 37 -94.59 2.72 83.41
N ASN A 38 -93.99 3.72 84.06
CA ASN A 38 -93.21 4.75 83.35
C ASN A 38 -91.93 4.18 82.72
N MET A 39 -91.23 3.26 83.40
CA MET A 39 -90.12 2.53 82.80
C MET A 39 -90.58 1.74 81.57
N GLN A 40 -91.65 0.97 81.68
CA GLN A 40 -92.20 0.18 80.57
C GLN A 40 -92.59 1.08 79.38
N LYS A 41 -93.25 2.22 79.65
CA LYS A 41 -93.65 3.20 78.61
C LYS A 41 -92.46 3.89 77.95
N ASN A 42 -91.44 4.28 78.73
CA ASN A 42 -90.21 4.88 78.20
C ASN A 42 -89.39 3.87 77.38
N ILE A 43 -89.34 2.60 77.81
CA ILE A 43 -88.67 1.51 77.09
C ILE A 43 -89.39 1.22 75.76
N THR A 44 -90.73 1.19 75.74
CA THR A 44 -91.49 1.06 74.49
C THR A 44 -91.23 2.23 73.54
N SER A 45 -91.28 3.47 74.03
CA SER A 45 -91.02 4.66 73.19
C SER A 45 -89.58 4.72 72.66
N LEU A 46 -88.61 4.24 73.45
CA LEU A 46 -87.21 4.13 73.00
C LEU A 46 -87.06 3.03 71.94
N LEU A 47 -87.70 1.86 72.13
CA LEU A 47 -87.75 0.81 71.12
C LEU A 47 -88.37 1.29 69.80
N GLU A 48 -89.47 2.05 69.87
CA GLU A 48 -90.11 2.67 68.70
C GLU A 48 -89.16 3.68 68.03
N ALA A 49 -88.52 4.57 68.79
CA ALA A 49 -87.54 5.52 68.24
C ALA A 49 -86.30 4.85 67.62
N ILE A 50 -85.87 3.71 68.15
CA ILE A 50 -84.78 2.89 67.58
C ILE A 50 -85.25 2.14 66.32
N GLN A 51 -86.52 1.73 66.24
CA GLN A 51 -87.11 1.15 65.03
C GLN A 51 -87.37 2.18 63.92
N GLU A 52 -87.75 3.42 64.27
CA GLU A 52 -87.85 4.52 63.30
C GLU A 52 -86.49 5.00 62.78
N ARG A 53 -85.43 4.90 63.59
CA ARG A 53 -84.08 5.33 63.21
C ARG A 53 -83.36 4.26 62.38
N ASN A 54 -83.19 4.58 61.10
CA ASN A 54 -82.77 3.64 60.07
C ASN A 54 -81.25 3.31 60.05
N PHE A 55 -80.71 2.88 61.19
CA PHE A 55 -79.28 2.56 61.33
C PHE A 55 -78.87 1.26 60.62
N MET A 56 -79.79 0.29 60.50
CA MET A 56 -79.55 -0.94 59.74
C MET A 56 -79.22 -0.65 58.27
N GLN A 57 -80.05 0.16 57.59
CA GLN A 57 -79.84 0.48 56.18
C GLN A 57 -78.57 1.32 55.97
N LEU A 58 -78.20 2.21 56.91
CA LEU A 58 -76.94 2.95 56.84
C LEU A 58 -75.71 2.04 56.95
N HIS A 59 -75.75 1.02 57.81
CA HIS A 59 -74.67 0.03 57.95
C HIS A 59 -74.59 -0.92 56.76
N GLU A 60 -75.73 -1.40 56.25
CA GLU A 60 -75.78 -2.21 55.02
C GLU A 60 -75.25 -1.42 53.82
N ASN A 61 -75.67 -0.17 53.63
CA ASN A 61 -75.15 0.70 52.57
C ASN A 61 -73.63 0.89 52.67
N ALA A 62 -73.09 1.19 53.86
CA ALA A 62 -71.64 1.34 54.05
C ALA A 62 -70.87 0.05 53.74
N THR A 63 -71.43 -1.12 54.08
CA THR A 63 -70.81 -2.42 53.84
C THR A 63 -70.90 -2.84 52.36
N LEU A 64 -71.97 -2.45 51.66
CA LEU A 64 -72.13 -2.62 50.22
C LEU A 64 -71.12 -1.75 49.46
N GLU A 65 -70.98 -0.48 49.82
CA GLU A 65 -70.04 0.43 49.15
C GLU A 65 -68.57 0.06 49.41
N LEU A 66 -68.23 -0.49 50.58
CA LEU A 66 -66.89 -1.04 50.81
C LEU A 66 -66.60 -2.20 49.84
N ARG A 67 -67.52 -3.16 49.70
CA ARG A 67 -67.37 -4.27 48.74
C ARG A 67 -67.30 -3.78 47.29
N ALA A 68 -68.15 -2.83 46.91
CA ALA A 68 -68.12 -2.24 45.57
C ALA A 68 -66.78 -1.54 45.28
N ALA A 69 -66.19 -0.86 46.28
CA ALA A 69 -64.88 -0.23 46.15
C ALA A 69 -63.72 -1.25 46.05
N GLU A 70 -63.78 -2.35 46.80
CA GLU A 70 -62.80 -3.44 46.72
C GLU A 70 -62.86 -4.18 45.37
N ASP A 71 -64.07 -4.50 44.89
CA ASP A 71 -64.29 -5.09 43.56
C ASP A 71 -63.81 -4.15 42.44
N LEU A 72 -64.10 -2.85 42.54
CA LEU A 72 -63.63 -1.84 41.59
C LEU A 72 -62.10 -1.74 41.59
N LEU A 73 -61.45 -1.74 42.76
CA LEU A 73 -59.98 -1.73 42.88
C LEU A 73 -59.37 -2.98 42.21
N SER A 74 -59.95 -4.16 42.47
CA SER A 74 -59.53 -5.43 41.86
C SER A 74 -59.68 -5.40 40.33
N GLN A 75 -60.79 -4.86 39.81
CA GLN A 75 -60.98 -4.63 38.38
C GLN A 75 -59.97 -3.64 37.80
N ILE A 76 -59.67 -2.53 38.47
CA ILE A 76 -58.68 -1.53 38.00
C ILE A 76 -57.29 -2.17 37.90
N GLN A 77 -56.85 -2.89 38.94
CA GLN A 77 -55.56 -3.58 38.96
C GLN A 77 -55.45 -4.64 37.85
N LYS A 78 -56.53 -5.41 37.62
CA LYS A 78 -56.57 -6.47 36.61
C LYS A 78 -56.66 -5.94 35.17
N ASN A 79 -57.52 -4.95 34.92
CA ASN A 79 -57.90 -4.53 33.57
C ASN A 79 -57.08 -3.33 33.05
N TYR A 80 -56.44 -2.56 33.93
CA TYR A 80 -55.64 -1.40 33.55
C TYR A 80 -54.17 -1.58 33.95
N GLN A 81 -53.88 -1.78 35.24
CA GLN A 81 -52.49 -1.75 35.74
C GLN A 81 -51.62 -2.87 35.14
N LYS A 82 -52.08 -4.13 35.15
CA LYS A 82 -51.32 -5.25 34.56
C LYS A 82 -51.09 -5.11 33.05
N PRO A 83 -52.11 -4.88 32.20
CA PRO A 83 -51.90 -4.63 30.77
C PRO A 83 -50.96 -3.45 30.50
N GLN A 84 -50.97 -2.42 31.33
CA GLN A 84 -50.13 -1.25 31.16
C GLN A 84 -48.65 -1.51 31.46
N GLU A 85 -48.32 -2.33 32.45
CA GLU A 85 -46.94 -2.79 32.69
C GLU A 85 -46.42 -3.67 31.54
N GLU A 86 -47.25 -4.60 31.05
CA GLU A 86 -46.91 -5.46 29.90
C GLU A 86 -46.69 -4.64 28.63
N LEU A 87 -47.59 -3.68 28.37
CA LEU A 87 -47.51 -2.73 27.26
C LEU A 87 -46.26 -1.84 27.34
N LYS A 88 -45.85 -1.39 28.53
CA LYS A 88 -44.60 -0.64 28.73
C LYS A 88 -43.39 -1.50 28.35
N LYS A 89 -43.30 -2.74 28.86
CA LYS A 89 -42.24 -3.69 28.52
C LYS A 89 -42.21 -3.98 27.02
N MET A 90 -43.38 -4.16 26.39
CA MET A 90 -43.52 -4.39 24.95
C MET A 90 -43.06 -3.17 24.13
N LYS A 91 -43.37 -1.94 24.56
CA LYS A 91 -42.89 -0.70 23.94
C LYS A 91 -41.37 -0.55 24.02
N GLU A 92 -40.78 -0.86 25.16
CA GLU A 92 -39.33 -0.83 25.37
C GLU A 92 -38.64 -1.88 24.49
N ALA A 93 -39.17 -3.11 24.45
CA ALA A 93 -38.68 -4.18 23.59
C ALA A 93 -38.80 -3.84 22.08
N ALA A 94 -39.94 -3.31 21.64
CA ALA A 94 -40.16 -2.92 20.24
C ALA A 94 -39.23 -1.78 19.80
N SER A 95 -39.07 -0.76 20.65
CA SER A 95 -38.12 0.35 20.40
C SER A 95 -36.68 -0.14 20.30
N SER A 96 -36.27 -1.05 21.19
CA SER A 96 -34.94 -1.67 21.18
C SER A 96 -34.70 -2.50 19.91
N LEU A 97 -35.68 -3.31 19.51
CA LEU A 97 -35.62 -4.14 18.31
C LEU A 97 -35.55 -3.29 17.02
N LEU A 98 -36.36 -2.24 16.93
CA LEU A 98 -36.33 -1.28 15.81
C LEU A 98 -34.98 -0.58 15.71
N SER A 99 -34.47 -0.07 16.83
CA SER A 99 -33.14 0.58 16.89
C SER A 99 -32.03 -0.38 16.44
N LYS A 100 -32.06 -1.63 16.92
CA LYS A 100 -31.13 -2.68 16.51
C LYS A 100 -31.19 -2.94 15.01
N HIS A 101 -32.37 -3.23 14.44
CA HIS A 101 -32.49 -3.51 13.01
C HIS A 101 -32.14 -2.31 12.12
N ASN A 102 -32.39 -1.09 12.58
CA ASN A 102 -31.96 0.11 11.86
C ASN A 102 -30.42 0.25 11.84
N SER A 103 -29.75 -0.06 12.96
CA SER A 103 -28.27 -0.07 13.01
C SER A 103 -27.65 -1.21 12.19
N GLU A 104 -28.26 -2.40 12.19
CA GLU A 104 -27.84 -3.55 11.36
C GLU A 104 -28.00 -3.23 9.86
N LEU A 105 -29.11 -2.58 9.47
CA LEU A 105 -29.34 -2.11 8.11
C LEU A 105 -28.28 -1.09 7.67
N GLN A 106 -27.99 -0.10 8.51
CA GLN A 106 -27.00 0.92 8.18
C GLN A 106 -25.58 0.34 8.07
N ALA A 107 -25.21 -0.60 8.94
CA ALA A 107 -23.95 -1.34 8.83
C ALA A 107 -23.87 -2.17 7.53
N ALA A 108 -24.98 -2.78 7.10
CA ALA A 108 -25.05 -3.48 5.82
C ALA A 108 -24.89 -2.53 4.62
N GLU A 109 -25.49 -1.33 4.66
CA GLU A 109 -25.27 -0.30 3.63
C GLU A 109 -23.82 0.17 3.55
N ASP A 110 -23.14 0.34 4.69
CA ASP A 110 -21.74 0.77 4.73
C ASP A 110 -20.79 -0.31 4.19
N LEU A 111 -21.00 -1.58 4.57
CA LEU A 111 -20.26 -2.71 4.01
C LEU A 111 -20.49 -2.83 2.49
N MET A 112 -21.71 -2.57 2.02
CA MET A 112 -22.02 -2.52 0.60
C MET A 112 -21.28 -1.38 -0.13
N ARG A 113 -21.26 -0.16 0.45
CA ARG A 113 -20.51 0.98 -0.10
C ARG A 113 -19.02 0.67 -0.21
N GLU A 114 -18.41 0.05 0.82
CA GLU A 114 -17.01 -0.37 0.75
C GLU A 114 -16.80 -1.43 -0.35
N ALA A 115 -17.60 -2.49 -0.37
CA ALA A 115 -17.45 -3.58 -1.33
C ALA A 115 -17.63 -3.10 -2.78
N GLU A 116 -18.56 -2.16 -3.05
CA GLU A 116 -18.68 -1.51 -4.36
C GLU A 116 -17.41 -0.72 -4.73
N SER A 117 -16.84 0.04 -3.78
CA SER A 117 -15.59 0.77 -4.00
C SER A 117 -14.40 -0.15 -4.29
N LYS A 118 -14.24 -1.26 -3.55
CA LYS A 118 -13.18 -2.26 -3.82
C LYS A 118 -13.39 -2.97 -5.16
N THR A 119 -14.63 -3.22 -5.54
CA THR A 119 -15.00 -3.82 -6.82
C THR A 119 -14.71 -2.87 -7.99
N LYS A 120 -14.96 -1.56 -7.84
CA LYS A 120 -14.58 -0.52 -8.81
C LYS A 120 -13.06 -0.46 -9.01
N GLU A 121 -12.27 -0.43 -7.93
CA GLU A 121 -10.81 -0.42 -8.04
C GLU A 121 -10.26 -1.73 -8.63
N SER A 122 -10.82 -2.88 -8.26
CA SER A 122 -10.45 -4.18 -8.86
C SER A 122 -10.69 -4.21 -10.37
N ASN A 123 -11.80 -3.65 -10.86
CA ASN A 123 -12.06 -3.49 -12.30
C ASN A 123 -11.01 -2.58 -12.96
N ARG A 124 -10.65 -1.46 -12.34
CA ARG A 124 -9.63 -0.52 -12.84
C ARG A 124 -8.25 -1.20 -12.96
N LEU A 125 -7.84 -1.92 -11.93
CA LEU A 125 -6.58 -2.67 -11.91
C LEU A 125 -6.56 -3.81 -12.94
N LEU A 126 -7.68 -4.54 -13.09
CA LEU A 126 -7.82 -5.60 -14.10
C LEU A 126 -7.64 -5.06 -15.54
N LEU A 127 -8.17 -3.87 -15.85
CA LEU A 127 -7.96 -3.21 -17.13
C LEU A 127 -6.49 -2.85 -17.37
N ILE A 128 -5.81 -2.29 -16.35
CA ILE A 128 -4.38 -1.93 -16.42
C ILE A 128 -3.51 -3.18 -16.62
N VAL A 129 -3.76 -4.27 -15.89
CA VAL A 129 -3.02 -5.53 -16.03
C VAL A 129 -3.23 -6.12 -17.44
N ASN A 130 -4.45 -6.11 -17.97
CA ASN A 130 -4.73 -6.57 -19.33
C ASN A 130 -4.04 -5.72 -20.41
N ALA A 131 -3.93 -4.40 -20.22
CA ALA A 131 -3.16 -3.53 -21.12
C ALA A 131 -1.66 -3.89 -21.09
N ASN A 132 -1.09 -4.06 -19.90
CA ASN A 132 0.32 -4.44 -19.71
C ASN A 132 0.63 -5.83 -20.30
N LEU A 133 -0.30 -6.80 -20.16
CA LEU A 133 -0.21 -8.12 -20.78
C LEU A 133 -0.12 -8.05 -22.32
N ARG A 134 -0.96 -7.20 -22.93
CA ARG A 134 -0.96 -6.96 -24.38
C ARG A 134 0.33 -6.29 -24.84
N GLU A 135 0.83 -5.30 -24.10
CA GLU A 135 2.09 -4.62 -24.41
C GLU A 135 3.30 -5.57 -24.30
N PHE A 136 3.37 -6.38 -23.24
CA PHE A 136 4.40 -7.41 -23.08
C PHE A 136 4.40 -8.39 -24.25
N THR A 137 3.22 -8.83 -24.70
CA THR A 137 3.09 -9.76 -25.83
C THR A 137 3.68 -9.16 -27.11
N GLY A 138 3.43 -7.88 -27.38
CA GLY A 138 4.06 -7.16 -28.49
C GLY A 138 5.57 -7.00 -28.34
N LYS A 139 6.06 -6.70 -27.13
CA LYS A 139 7.50 -6.60 -26.82
C LYS A 139 8.21 -7.96 -26.99
N LYS A 140 7.58 -9.07 -26.60
CA LYS A 140 8.09 -10.44 -26.77
C LYS A 140 8.33 -10.77 -28.25
N LEU A 141 7.36 -10.50 -29.11
CA LEU A 141 7.47 -10.72 -30.57
C LEU A 141 8.65 -9.92 -31.14
N ARG A 142 8.76 -8.62 -30.82
CA ARG A 142 9.88 -7.77 -31.25
C ARG A 142 11.26 -8.26 -30.79
N VAL A 143 11.36 -8.90 -29.61
CA VAL A 143 12.62 -9.52 -29.15
C VAL A 143 12.96 -10.75 -29.98
N GLN A 144 11.98 -11.59 -30.32
CA GLN A 144 12.17 -12.76 -31.19
C GLN A 144 12.59 -12.33 -32.61
N GLU A 145 11.95 -11.32 -33.19
CA GLU A 145 12.33 -10.72 -34.48
C GLU A 145 13.77 -10.19 -34.47
N LYS A 146 14.15 -9.42 -33.44
CA LYS A 146 15.51 -8.90 -33.29
C LYS A 146 16.55 -10.02 -33.11
N GLN A 147 16.21 -11.10 -32.41
CA GLN A 147 17.11 -12.24 -32.22
C GLN A 147 17.33 -13.02 -33.53
N ASN A 148 16.27 -13.23 -34.33
CA ASN A 148 16.36 -13.80 -35.67
C ASN A 148 17.24 -12.93 -36.60
N LEU A 149 17.00 -11.62 -36.63
CA LEU A 149 17.80 -10.67 -37.42
C LEU A 149 19.28 -10.65 -36.98
N THR A 150 19.55 -10.70 -35.68
CA THR A 150 20.91 -10.78 -35.13
C THR A 150 21.62 -12.06 -35.59
N SER A 151 20.93 -13.21 -35.55
CA SER A 151 21.46 -14.47 -36.06
C SER A 151 21.81 -14.39 -37.56
N THR A 152 20.92 -13.82 -38.38
CA THR A 152 21.16 -13.61 -39.82
C THR A 152 22.35 -12.68 -40.10
N LEU A 153 22.50 -11.59 -39.34
CA LEU A 153 23.62 -10.67 -39.48
C LEU A 153 24.96 -11.32 -39.07
N ILE A 154 24.97 -12.12 -38.00
CA ILE A 154 26.15 -12.89 -37.58
C ILE A 154 26.53 -13.93 -38.64
N ALA A 155 25.56 -14.61 -39.26
CA ALA A 155 25.84 -15.55 -40.35
C ALA A 155 26.45 -14.85 -41.58
N LYS A 156 25.89 -13.71 -42.00
CA LYS A 156 26.44 -12.88 -43.09
C LYS A 156 27.85 -12.38 -42.76
N GLY A 157 28.05 -11.86 -41.54
CA GLY A 157 29.35 -11.39 -41.06
C GLY A 157 30.42 -12.49 -41.05
N ARG A 158 30.04 -13.72 -40.70
CA ARG A 158 30.93 -14.89 -40.76
C ARG A 158 31.38 -15.19 -42.19
N GLY A 159 30.45 -15.27 -43.15
CA GLY A 159 30.82 -15.52 -44.56
C GLY A 159 31.72 -14.44 -45.16
N LEU A 160 31.52 -13.17 -44.78
CA LEU A 160 32.44 -12.08 -45.16
C LEU A 160 33.83 -12.23 -44.51
N LEU A 161 33.89 -12.61 -43.24
CA LEU A 161 35.14 -12.87 -42.51
C LEU A 161 35.91 -14.06 -43.09
N ASP A 162 35.21 -15.15 -43.43
CA ASP A 162 35.82 -16.33 -44.06
C ASP A 162 36.41 -15.95 -45.43
N THR A 163 35.68 -15.14 -46.21
CA THR A 163 36.15 -14.60 -47.51
C THR A 163 37.38 -13.71 -47.34
N ALA A 164 37.38 -12.81 -46.34
CA ALA A 164 38.52 -11.93 -46.05
C ALA A 164 39.75 -12.74 -45.59
N THR A 165 39.54 -13.77 -44.76
CA THR A 165 40.60 -14.67 -44.27
C THR A 165 41.20 -15.49 -45.40
N ALA A 166 40.37 -16.01 -46.31
CA ALA A 166 40.84 -16.70 -47.52
C ALA A 166 41.70 -15.78 -48.40
N ARG A 167 41.24 -14.54 -48.66
CA ARG A 167 42.01 -13.54 -49.41
C ARG A 167 43.34 -13.19 -48.74
N ALA A 168 43.34 -12.97 -47.42
CA ALA A 168 44.55 -12.71 -46.64
C ALA A 168 45.56 -13.85 -46.74
N LYS A 169 45.10 -15.11 -46.68
CA LYS A 169 45.96 -16.30 -46.87
C LYS A 169 46.53 -16.39 -48.29
N THR A 170 45.74 -16.08 -49.32
CA THR A 170 46.23 -15.99 -50.71
C THR A 170 47.27 -14.89 -50.87
N THR A 171 47.06 -13.72 -50.26
CA THR A 171 48.04 -12.62 -50.23
C THR A 171 49.33 -13.04 -49.53
N GLN A 172 49.26 -13.76 -48.41
CA GLN A 172 50.43 -14.28 -47.70
C GLN A 172 51.21 -15.30 -48.53
N ASN A 173 50.53 -16.19 -49.27
CA ASN A 173 51.18 -17.13 -50.19
C ASN A 173 51.88 -16.41 -51.35
N ALA A 174 51.24 -15.40 -51.93
CA ALA A 174 51.82 -14.58 -53.00
C ALA A 174 53.01 -13.75 -52.50
N LEU A 175 52.94 -13.22 -51.27
CA LEU A 175 54.04 -12.53 -50.62
C LEU A 175 55.27 -13.45 -50.48
N ALA A 176 55.09 -14.67 -49.98
CA ALA A 176 56.16 -15.65 -49.84
C ALA A 176 56.77 -16.09 -51.19
N GLN A 177 55.98 -16.07 -52.27
CA GLN A 177 56.51 -16.24 -53.63
C GLN A 177 57.33 -15.02 -54.08
N LEU A 178 56.84 -13.79 -53.85
CA LEU A 178 57.55 -12.56 -54.23
C LEU A 178 58.87 -12.38 -53.48
N GLU A 179 58.90 -12.73 -52.18
CA GLU A 179 60.12 -12.76 -51.38
C GLU A 179 61.15 -13.76 -51.96
N ARG A 180 60.72 -14.96 -52.37
CA ARG A 180 61.60 -15.92 -53.05
C ARG A 180 62.18 -15.38 -54.36
N HIS A 181 61.36 -14.78 -55.22
CA HIS A 181 61.84 -14.21 -56.50
C HIS A 181 62.82 -13.05 -56.28
N ARG A 182 62.61 -12.22 -55.24
CA ARG A 182 63.57 -11.17 -54.84
C ARG A 182 64.91 -11.78 -54.42
N ASP A 183 64.88 -12.84 -53.60
CA ASP A 183 66.09 -13.48 -53.10
C ASP A 183 66.85 -14.22 -54.22
N GLU A 184 66.12 -14.82 -55.18
CA GLU A 184 66.70 -15.36 -56.41
C GLU A 184 67.32 -14.28 -57.30
N LEU A 185 66.68 -13.11 -57.47
CA LEU A 185 67.23 -11.99 -58.25
C LEU A 185 68.55 -11.47 -57.63
N LEU A 186 68.60 -11.33 -56.30
CA LEU A 186 69.81 -10.97 -55.57
C LEU A 186 70.93 -12.00 -55.76
N LEU A 187 70.60 -13.30 -55.68
CA LEU A 187 71.55 -14.39 -55.92
C LEU A 187 72.10 -14.37 -57.36
N TRP A 188 71.25 -14.16 -58.37
CA TRP A 188 71.68 -14.08 -59.77
C TRP A 188 72.53 -12.84 -60.05
N SER A 189 72.18 -11.68 -59.48
CA SER A 189 73.01 -10.46 -59.54
C SER A 189 74.42 -10.70 -58.99
N ALA A 190 74.53 -11.36 -57.82
CA ALA A 190 75.82 -11.74 -57.25
C ALA A 190 76.59 -12.76 -58.12
N LYS A 191 75.93 -13.78 -58.67
CA LYS A 191 76.56 -14.80 -59.54
C LYS A 191 77.11 -14.20 -60.83
N ILE A 192 76.34 -13.33 -61.50
CA ILE A 192 76.75 -12.69 -62.77
C ILE A 192 77.93 -11.76 -62.53
N ARG A 193 77.90 -10.96 -61.46
CA ARG A 193 79.04 -10.14 -61.02
C ARG A 193 80.29 -11.00 -60.84
N HIS A 194 80.20 -12.07 -60.06
CA HIS A 194 81.32 -12.98 -59.80
C HIS A 194 81.90 -13.64 -61.07
N HIS A 195 81.07 -14.09 -62.02
CA HIS A 195 81.56 -14.70 -63.26
C HIS A 195 82.33 -13.72 -64.14
N VAL A 196 81.94 -12.45 -64.16
CA VAL A 196 82.63 -11.43 -64.95
C VAL A 196 83.85 -10.87 -64.24
N ASP A 197 83.83 -10.77 -62.92
CA ASP A 197 85.04 -10.47 -62.14
C ASP A 197 86.08 -11.59 -62.31
N ASP A 198 85.69 -12.87 -62.32
CA ASP A 198 86.59 -13.98 -62.66
C ASP A 198 87.07 -13.90 -64.11
N LEU A 199 86.20 -13.64 -65.10
CA LEU A 199 86.62 -13.51 -66.50
C LEU A 199 87.66 -12.39 -66.68
N VAL A 200 87.45 -11.22 -66.07
CA VAL A 200 88.40 -10.10 -66.06
C VAL A 200 89.71 -10.50 -65.37
N MET A 201 89.64 -11.19 -64.24
CA MET A 201 90.81 -11.71 -63.53
C MET A 201 91.59 -12.75 -64.36
N GLN A 202 90.92 -13.65 -65.07
CA GLN A 202 91.53 -14.66 -65.95
C GLN A 202 92.23 -14.00 -67.14
N MET A 203 91.62 -12.98 -67.77
CA MET A 203 92.25 -12.21 -68.85
C MET A 203 93.51 -11.48 -68.37
N SER A 204 93.47 -10.88 -67.16
CA SER A 204 94.64 -10.26 -66.53
C SER A 204 95.73 -11.29 -66.22
N LYS A 205 95.37 -12.42 -65.58
CA LYS A 205 96.32 -13.47 -65.14
C LYS A 205 97.03 -14.16 -66.31
N ARG A 206 96.37 -14.27 -67.47
CA ARG A 206 96.93 -14.85 -68.71
C ARG A 206 97.84 -13.91 -69.49
N ARG A 207 98.07 -12.66 -69.03
CA ARG A 207 98.98 -11.69 -69.68
C ARG A 207 98.71 -11.49 -71.18
N ALA A 208 97.44 -11.53 -71.61
CA ALA A 208 97.07 -11.44 -73.02
C ALA A 208 97.57 -10.13 -73.69
N LEU A 209 97.46 -9.01 -72.97
CA LEU A 209 98.02 -7.70 -73.35
C LEU A 209 99.55 -7.78 -73.56
N ASP A 210 100.23 -8.40 -72.60
CA ASP A 210 101.69 -8.53 -72.45
C ASP A 210 102.33 -9.49 -73.48
N LEU A 211 101.51 -10.32 -74.14
CA LEU A 211 101.91 -11.22 -75.22
C LEU A 211 101.74 -10.57 -76.60
N VAL A 212 100.68 -9.77 -76.78
CA VAL A 212 100.45 -9.02 -78.03
C VAL A 212 101.51 -7.93 -78.21
N TYR A 213 101.78 -7.11 -77.20
CA TYR A 213 102.84 -6.10 -77.28
C TYR A 213 104.23 -6.70 -77.53
N ARG A 214 104.55 -7.88 -76.96
CA ARG A 214 105.81 -8.56 -77.24
C ARG A 214 105.93 -9.06 -78.69
N ALA A 215 104.83 -9.55 -79.27
CA ALA A 215 104.80 -9.95 -80.67
C ALA A 215 104.92 -8.76 -81.64
N GLU A 216 104.38 -7.59 -81.24
CA GLU A 216 104.49 -6.33 -81.97
C GLU A 216 105.95 -5.80 -81.95
N ASP A 217 106.60 -5.78 -80.78
CA ASP A 217 108.03 -5.46 -80.63
C ASP A 217 108.94 -6.38 -81.46
N HIS A 218 108.69 -7.70 -81.43
CA HIS A 218 109.48 -8.65 -82.22
C HIS A 218 109.28 -8.47 -83.74
N ALA A 219 108.09 -8.05 -84.18
CA ALA A 219 107.84 -7.73 -85.58
C ALA A 219 108.53 -6.43 -86.01
N ALA A 220 108.59 -5.42 -85.13
CA ALA A 220 109.31 -4.17 -85.38
C ALA A 220 110.83 -4.38 -85.47
N GLU A 221 111.42 -5.16 -84.56
CA GLU A 221 112.86 -5.44 -84.55
C GLU A 221 113.31 -6.29 -85.76
N LEU A 222 112.48 -7.24 -86.22
CA LEU A 222 112.74 -7.97 -87.47
C LEU A 222 112.77 -7.05 -88.69
N LEU A 223 111.92 -6.02 -88.71
CA LEU A 223 111.86 -5.02 -89.78
C LEU A 223 113.11 -4.12 -89.76
N ARG A 224 113.61 -3.78 -88.57
CA ARG A 224 114.87 -3.03 -88.37
C ARG A 224 116.08 -3.83 -88.84
N LEU A 225 116.14 -5.13 -88.52
CA LEU A 225 117.19 -6.05 -88.95
C LEU A 225 117.18 -6.31 -90.47
N ALA A 226 116.00 -6.36 -91.10
CA ALA A 226 115.89 -6.48 -92.55
C ALA A 226 116.44 -5.25 -93.29
N GLY A 227 116.21 -4.03 -92.79
CA GLY A 227 116.77 -2.81 -93.37
C GLY A 227 118.29 -2.69 -93.22
N ALA A 228 118.87 -3.23 -92.14
CA ALA A 228 120.32 -3.26 -91.96
C ALA A 228 121.03 -4.21 -92.95
N LEU A 229 120.38 -5.30 -93.35
CA LEU A 229 120.91 -6.26 -94.32
C LEU A 229 120.96 -5.68 -95.75
N ASP A 230 119.95 -4.88 -96.11
CA ASP A 230 119.85 -4.20 -97.42
C ASP A 230 120.98 -3.16 -97.59
N SER A 231 121.16 -2.29 -96.58
CA SER A 231 122.23 -1.28 -96.57
C SER A 231 123.66 -1.85 -96.53
N GLY A 232 123.84 -3.10 -96.09
CA GLY A 232 125.13 -3.78 -96.08
C GLY A 232 125.59 -4.26 -97.47
N LEU A 233 124.63 -4.64 -98.33
CA LEU A 233 124.89 -5.16 -99.68
C LEU A 233 125.23 -4.08 -100.71
N GLU A 234 124.81 -2.83 -100.47
CA GLU A 234 125.01 -1.71 -101.39
C GLU A 234 126.46 -1.15 -101.34
N ASN A 235 127.14 -1.28 -100.20
CA ASN A 235 128.47 -0.71 -99.96
C ASN A 235 129.65 -1.47 -100.61
N VAL A 236 129.43 -2.68 -101.16
CA VAL A 236 130.51 -3.46 -101.82
C VAL A 236 130.59 -3.18 -103.33
N ARG A 237 129.63 -2.46 -103.92
CA ARG A 237 129.49 -2.37 -105.38
C ARG A 237 130.10 -1.12 -106.04
N HIS A 238 130.64 -0.17 -105.28
CA HIS A 238 131.01 1.16 -105.81
C HIS A 238 132.34 1.81 -105.32
N VAL A 239 133.39 1.03 -105.01
CA VAL A 239 134.77 1.58 -104.92
C VAL A 239 135.81 0.65 -105.56
N SER A 240 135.90 0.66 -106.89
CA SER A 240 137.14 0.38 -107.66
C SER A 240 136.94 0.75 -109.12
N LEU A 241 137.55 1.86 -109.54
CA LEU A 241 137.55 2.48 -110.89
C LEU A 241 136.40 3.44 -111.22
N ASN A 242 136.47 4.65 -110.66
CA ASN A 242 136.22 5.85 -111.47
C ASN A 242 137.07 7.06 -111.02
N ALA A 243 138.33 7.05 -111.44
CA ALA A 243 139.20 8.22 -111.64
C ALA A 243 140.06 7.86 -112.88
N THR A 244 140.36 8.73 -113.83
CA THR A 244 140.72 10.15 -113.68
C THR A 244 140.39 10.90 -114.98
N SER A 245 140.15 12.21 -114.90
CA SER A 245 140.14 13.12 -116.07
C SER A 245 141.23 14.19 -115.95
N ALA A 246 141.74 14.63 -117.11
CA ALA A 246 142.60 15.80 -117.33
C ALA A 246 144.07 15.72 -116.81
N THR A 247 145.11 16.23 -117.48
CA THR A 247 145.29 16.80 -118.84
C THR A 247 146.80 16.89 -119.21
N HIS A 248 147.12 16.85 -120.52
CA HIS A 248 147.87 17.83 -121.36
C HIS A 248 148.83 18.86 -120.68
N ILE A 249 149.99 19.35 -121.22
CA ILE A 249 150.55 19.52 -122.60
C ILE A 249 152.11 19.54 -122.57
N HIS A 250 152.84 19.01 -123.58
CA HIS A 250 154.03 19.58 -124.30
C HIS A 250 154.75 18.51 -125.16
N SER A 251 155.35 18.77 -126.35
CA SER A 251 155.16 19.80 -127.40
C SER A 251 155.98 19.40 -128.64
N ASN A 252 155.55 19.80 -129.85
CA ASN A 252 156.27 19.95 -131.14
C ASN A 252 157.70 19.35 -131.27
N ILE A 253 158.05 18.65 -132.36
CA ILE A 253 158.18 19.27 -133.70
C ILE A 253 157.92 18.29 -134.84
N GLN A 254 157.32 18.83 -135.89
CA GLN A 254 157.12 18.26 -137.22
C GLN A 254 158.44 18.05 -137.97
N SER A 255 158.79 16.81 -138.31
CA SER A 255 159.78 16.51 -139.33
C SER A 255 159.53 15.17 -140.00
N LEU A 256 159.03 15.25 -141.23
CA LEU A 256 159.15 14.27 -142.32
C LEU A 256 158.57 12.85 -142.11
N ILE A 257 157.56 12.44 -142.88
CA ILE A 257 157.44 12.29 -144.36
C ILE A 257 157.82 10.88 -144.83
N GLU A 258 156.88 10.28 -145.55
CA GLU A 258 157.04 9.27 -146.61
C GLU A 258 157.99 8.09 -146.34
N LYS A 259 157.40 7.01 -145.80
CA LYS A 259 157.16 5.79 -146.59
C LYS A 259 155.82 5.20 -146.16
N SER A 260 154.89 4.98 -147.09
CA SER A 260 154.80 3.75 -147.88
C SER A 260 154.56 2.56 -146.94
N ASP A 261 153.36 2.02 -146.93
CA ASP A 261 152.90 1.02 -147.92
C ASP A 261 153.78 -0.24 -147.94
N LYS A 262 153.08 -1.37 -147.93
CA LYS A 262 153.57 -2.76 -147.97
C LYS A 262 154.21 -3.37 -146.72
N LEU A 263 153.62 -4.52 -146.39
CA LEU A 263 154.11 -5.63 -145.56
C LEU A 263 153.70 -5.52 -144.08
N ALA A 264 152.46 -5.85 -143.69
CA ALA A 264 151.73 -7.13 -143.84
C ALA A 264 152.21 -8.25 -142.92
N LYS A 265 151.23 -9.11 -142.56
CA LYS A 265 151.35 -10.44 -141.96
C LYS A 265 151.73 -10.52 -140.47
N ASP A 266 150.79 -11.13 -139.75
CA ASP A 266 150.98 -12.35 -138.97
C ASP A 266 151.86 -12.32 -137.70
N ALA A 267 151.58 -13.09 -136.65
CA ALA A 267 150.39 -13.87 -136.31
C ALA A 267 150.54 -14.47 -134.90
N LEU A 268 149.40 -14.64 -134.20
CA LEU A 268 148.99 -15.91 -133.56
C LEU A 268 149.77 -16.51 -132.35
N ARG A 269 148.96 -17.21 -131.51
CA ARG A 269 149.21 -18.50 -130.82
C ARG A 269 149.39 -18.54 -129.27
N THR A 270 148.27 -18.83 -128.58
CA THR A 270 147.97 -20.18 -128.00
C THR A 270 148.36 -20.56 -126.55
N VAL A 271 147.33 -20.60 -125.67
CA VAL A 271 146.76 -21.79 -124.94
C VAL A 271 147.22 -22.20 -123.50
N THR A 272 146.23 -22.71 -122.73
CA THR A 272 146.24 -23.52 -121.44
C THR A 272 146.72 -22.84 -120.14
N GLU A 273 146.17 -23.06 -118.91
CA GLU A 273 145.05 -23.92 -118.40
C GLU A 273 144.58 -23.51 -116.96
N VAL A 274 143.30 -23.77 -116.58
CA VAL A 274 142.69 -24.32 -115.30
C VAL A 274 143.18 -23.80 -113.90
N ASP A 275 142.40 -23.58 -112.82
CA ASP A 275 141.10 -24.09 -112.29
C ASP A 275 140.30 -23.03 -111.46
N MET A 276 139.00 -23.25 -111.15
CA MET A 276 138.13 -22.30 -110.40
C MET A 276 137.03 -22.98 -109.53
N SER A 277 136.81 -22.50 -108.29
CA SER A 277 135.65 -22.85 -107.44
C SER A 277 135.41 -21.85 -106.29
N SER A 278 134.17 -21.36 -106.11
CA SER A 278 133.67 -20.77 -104.85
C SER A 278 132.13 -20.64 -104.84
N ASP A 279 131.52 -20.83 -103.66
CA ASP A 279 130.10 -21.17 -103.50
C ASP A 279 129.14 -20.01 -103.20
N SER A 280 127.83 -20.32 -103.17
CA SER A 280 126.70 -19.37 -103.28
C SER A 280 126.28 -18.59 -102.01
N LEU A 281 125.75 -17.37 -102.21
CA LEU A 281 125.12 -16.54 -101.17
C LEU A 281 123.94 -15.66 -101.69
N GLY A 282 123.03 -16.24 -102.50
CA GLY A 282 121.99 -15.46 -103.21
C GLY A 282 120.52 -15.84 -102.95
N SER A 283 120.21 -17.01 -102.38
CA SER A 283 118.83 -17.52 -102.27
C SER A 283 118.07 -17.08 -101.02
N ASP A 284 118.77 -16.89 -99.90
CA ASP A 284 118.13 -16.89 -98.57
C ASP A 284 117.41 -15.58 -98.22
N GLY A 285 117.88 -14.45 -98.77
CA GLY A 285 117.25 -13.14 -98.55
C GLY A 285 115.77 -13.09 -99.00
N LYS A 286 115.42 -13.80 -100.07
CA LYS A 286 114.05 -13.79 -100.63
C LYS A 286 113.05 -14.57 -99.78
N ALA A 287 113.50 -15.61 -99.07
CA ALA A 287 112.69 -16.40 -98.15
C ALA A 287 112.43 -15.69 -96.82
N ALA A 288 113.39 -14.91 -96.32
CA ALA A 288 113.26 -14.12 -95.10
C ALA A 288 112.16 -13.04 -95.20
N VAL A 289 112.13 -12.31 -96.33
CA VAL A 289 111.13 -11.24 -96.56
C VAL A 289 109.70 -11.79 -96.64
N GLN A 290 109.48 -12.94 -97.30
CA GLN A 290 108.14 -13.56 -97.33
C GLN A 290 107.66 -14.03 -95.95
N ARG A 291 108.52 -14.64 -95.12
CA ARG A 291 108.15 -15.04 -93.75
C ARG A 291 107.78 -13.84 -92.89
N SER A 292 108.55 -12.76 -92.98
CA SER A 292 108.29 -11.52 -92.24
C SER A 292 106.93 -10.89 -92.62
N SER A 293 106.60 -10.86 -93.91
CA SER A 293 105.30 -10.35 -94.39
C SER A 293 104.10 -11.20 -93.92
N LYS A 294 104.28 -12.53 -93.82
CA LYS A 294 103.25 -13.43 -93.28
C LYS A 294 103.03 -13.19 -91.78
N LEU A 295 104.11 -13.14 -91.00
CA LEU A 295 104.05 -12.87 -89.55
C LEU A 295 103.41 -11.50 -89.24
N LEU A 296 103.72 -10.47 -90.04
CA LEU A 296 103.11 -9.14 -89.91
C LEU A 296 101.58 -9.16 -90.18
N LYS A 297 101.12 -9.96 -91.14
CA LYS A 297 99.68 -10.14 -91.39
C LYS A 297 98.98 -10.91 -90.26
N GLU A 298 99.65 -11.89 -89.65
CA GLU A 298 99.13 -12.64 -88.51
C GLU A 298 99.06 -11.77 -87.24
N GLY A 299 100.10 -10.97 -86.95
CA GLY A 299 100.09 -9.96 -85.88
C GLY A 299 98.98 -8.93 -86.03
N ASN A 300 98.80 -8.36 -87.23
CA ASN A 300 97.71 -7.43 -87.55
C ASN A 300 96.31 -8.08 -87.53
N SER A 301 96.22 -9.40 -87.64
CA SER A 301 94.96 -10.15 -87.43
C SER A 301 94.68 -10.33 -85.94
N LEU A 302 95.70 -10.65 -85.14
CA LEU A 302 95.60 -10.85 -83.70
C LEU A 302 95.28 -9.54 -82.96
N SER A 303 95.92 -8.43 -83.33
CA SER A 303 95.65 -7.09 -82.76
C SER A 303 94.19 -6.65 -83.00
N ARG A 304 93.64 -6.87 -84.21
CA ARG A 304 92.22 -6.60 -84.49
C ARG A 304 91.27 -7.48 -83.69
N LYS A 305 91.59 -8.76 -83.48
CA LYS A 305 90.80 -9.64 -82.58
C LYS A 305 90.86 -9.17 -81.13
N HIS A 306 92.02 -8.72 -80.66
CA HIS A 306 92.18 -8.15 -79.31
C HIS A 306 91.31 -6.90 -79.13
N GLN A 307 91.31 -5.98 -80.10
CA GLN A 307 90.44 -4.80 -80.09
C GLN A 307 88.95 -5.19 -80.04
N GLY A 308 88.54 -6.19 -80.83
CA GLY A 308 87.19 -6.77 -80.76
C GLY A 308 86.81 -7.26 -79.37
N PHE A 309 87.60 -8.17 -78.78
CA PHE A 309 87.37 -8.67 -77.42
C PHE A 309 87.39 -7.58 -76.35
N THR A 310 88.18 -6.51 -76.54
CA THR A 310 88.21 -5.37 -75.60
C THR A 310 86.92 -4.55 -75.66
N LEU A 311 86.34 -4.39 -76.85
CA LEU A 311 85.04 -3.74 -77.04
C LEU A 311 83.91 -4.60 -76.46
N GLU A 312 83.88 -5.90 -76.79
CA GLU A 312 82.92 -6.87 -76.23
C GLU A 312 82.96 -6.92 -74.70
N LEU A 313 84.16 -6.92 -74.08
CA LEU A 313 84.31 -6.89 -72.63
C LEU A 313 83.82 -5.58 -72.01
N LYS A 314 84.03 -4.44 -72.69
CA LYS A 314 83.54 -3.13 -72.24
C LYS A 314 82.00 -3.06 -72.33
N GLU A 315 81.42 -3.60 -73.39
CA GLU A 315 79.98 -3.70 -73.59
C GLU A 315 79.33 -4.65 -72.56
N LEU A 316 79.94 -5.81 -72.31
CA LEU A 316 79.52 -6.75 -71.27
C LEU A 316 79.56 -6.11 -69.88
N LYS A 317 80.65 -5.39 -69.54
CA LYS A 317 80.78 -4.66 -68.27
C LYS A 317 79.73 -3.55 -68.13
N SER A 318 79.44 -2.82 -69.20
CA SER A 318 78.37 -1.80 -69.22
C SER A 318 76.99 -2.44 -69.02
N THR A 319 76.71 -3.54 -69.72
CA THR A 319 75.45 -4.30 -69.61
C THR A 319 75.23 -4.82 -68.20
N ILE A 320 76.30 -5.26 -67.52
CA ILE A 320 76.24 -5.75 -66.15
C ILE A 320 76.04 -4.62 -65.13
N HIS A 321 76.64 -3.45 -65.35
CA HIS A 321 76.34 -2.27 -64.53
C HIS A 321 74.86 -1.92 -64.62
N THR A 322 74.32 -1.83 -65.85
CA THR A 322 72.91 -1.59 -66.11
C THR A 322 72.00 -2.68 -65.52
N PHE A 323 72.41 -3.95 -65.57
CA PHE A 323 71.69 -5.04 -64.92
C PHE A 323 71.67 -4.90 -63.38
N GLN A 324 72.80 -4.54 -62.76
CA GLN A 324 72.89 -4.34 -61.32
C GLN A 324 72.06 -3.16 -60.85
N GLU A 325 72.14 -2.00 -61.52
CA GLU A 325 71.31 -0.83 -61.20
C GLU A 325 69.81 -1.15 -61.31
N ASN A 326 69.41 -1.91 -62.34
CA ASN A 326 68.02 -2.36 -62.49
C ASN A 326 67.63 -3.39 -61.42
N ALA A 327 68.50 -4.34 -61.07
CA ALA A 327 68.24 -5.32 -60.02
C ALA A 327 68.10 -4.68 -58.63
N ASP A 328 68.96 -3.70 -58.31
CA ASP A 328 68.90 -2.94 -57.05
C ASP A 328 67.66 -2.06 -56.99
N LYS A 329 67.30 -1.39 -58.11
CA LYS A 329 66.06 -0.60 -58.23
C LYS A 329 64.82 -1.46 -58.06
N ILE A 330 64.75 -2.60 -58.74
CA ILE A 330 63.65 -3.58 -58.61
C ILE A 330 63.59 -4.08 -57.16
N THR A 331 64.71 -4.50 -56.57
CA THR A 331 64.76 -4.99 -55.19
C THR A 331 64.25 -3.95 -54.18
N ARG A 332 64.64 -2.67 -54.35
CA ARG A 332 64.16 -1.58 -53.50
C ARG A 332 62.66 -1.36 -53.65
N GLN A 333 62.14 -1.24 -54.87
CA GLN A 333 60.71 -1.06 -55.13
C GLN A 333 59.87 -2.27 -54.64
N THR A 334 60.41 -3.48 -54.79
CA THR A 334 59.81 -4.70 -54.25
C THR A 334 59.80 -4.68 -52.72
N ASN A 335 60.88 -4.27 -52.05
CA ASN A 335 60.90 -4.15 -50.58
C ASN A 335 59.92 -3.10 -50.04
N GLU A 336 59.83 -1.92 -50.68
CA GLU A 336 58.84 -0.88 -50.34
C GLU A 336 57.40 -1.42 -50.49
N SER A 337 57.14 -2.22 -51.54
CA SER A 337 55.84 -2.86 -51.77
C SER A 337 55.55 -4.01 -50.78
N LEU A 338 56.55 -4.84 -50.46
CA LEU A 338 56.45 -5.95 -49.50
C LEU A 338 56.10 -5.45 -48.09
N LEU A 339 56.63 -4.30 -47.66
CA LEU A 339 56.29 -3.69 -46.37
C LEU A 339 54.79 -3.38 -46.27
N MET A 340 54.18 -2.80 -47.32
CA MET A 340 52.74 -2.53 -47.33
C MET A 340 51.91 -3.82 -47.42
N LEU A 341 52.35 -4.82 -48.20
CA LEU A 341 51.63 -6.09 -48.35
C LEU A 341 51.68 -6.96 -47.08
N ARG A 342 52.75 -6.91 -46.29
CA ARG A 342 52.90 -7.63 -45.01
C ARG A 342 51.86 -7.22 -43.96
N ALA A 343 51.47 -5.95 -43.94
CA ALA A 343 50.48 -5.45 -42.97
C ALA A 343 49.05 -5.96 -43.22
N ILE A 344 48.73 -6.42 -44.44
CA ILE A 344 47.36 -6.81 -44.82
C ILE A 344 46.92 -8.12 -44.13
N PRO A 345 47.69 -9.24 -44.17
CA PRO A 345 47.32 -10.46 -43.47
C PRO A 345 47.23 -10.32 -41.94
N GLU A 346 48.15 -9.58 -41.32
CA GLU A 346 48.16 -9.35 -39.87
C GLU A 346 46.94 -8.52 -39.44
N GLY A 347 46.70 -7.38 -40.11
CA GLY A 347 45.54 -6.55 -39.86
C GLY A 347 44.20 -7.26 -40.12
N ALA A 348 44.16 -8.20 -41.08
CA ALA A 348 42.98 -9.03 -41.32
C ALA A 348 42.77 -10.07 -40.20
N ARG A 349 43.84 -10.69 -39.69
CA ARG A 349 43.76 -11.65 -38.59
C ARG A 349 43.28 -10.99 -37.30
N ASP A 350 43.88 -9.86 -36.93
CA ASP A 350 43.63 -9.22 -35.63
C ASP A 350 42.28 -8.49 -35.59
N LYS A 351 41.81 -7.95 -36.74
CA LYS A 351 40.41 -7.50 -36.87
C LYS A 351 39.44 -8.68 -36.90
N GLY A 352 39.84 -9.80 -37.52
CA GLY A 352 39.03 -11.01 -37.64
C GLY A 352 38.73 -11.69 -36.31
N THR A 353 39.73 -11.81 -35.43
CA THR A 353 39.53 -12.33 -34.06
C THR A 353 38.57 -11.44 -33.27
N LYS A 354 38.75 -10.12 -33.32
CA LYS A 354 37.88 -9.14 -32.64
C LYS A 354 36.44 -9.17 -33.16
N ILE A 355 36.23 -9.31 -34.47
CA ILE A 355 34.88 -9.48 -35.06
C ILE A 355 34.24 -10.79 -34.58
N LYS A 356 35.01 -11.89 -34.53
CA LYS A 356 34.52 -13.20 -34.05
C LYS A 356 34.13 -13.16 -32.57
N GLU A 357 34.92 -12.50 -31.73
CA GLU A 357 34.61 -12.29 -30.31
C GLU A 357 33.31 -11.48 -30.14
N LEU A 358 33.21 -10.30 -30.78
CA LEU A 358 32.00 -9.47 -30.73
C LEU A 358 30.75 -10.22 -31.21
N ALA A 359 30.87 -11.07 -32.23
CA ALA A 359 29.77 -11.91 -32.71
C ALA A 359 29.35 -12.99 -31.69
N ILE A 360 30.30 -13.57 -30.95
CA ILE A 360 30.00 -14.50 -29.85
C ILE A 360 29.28 -13.78 -28.71
N THR A 361 29.78 -12.62 -28.28
CA THR A 361 29.16 -11.80 -27.22
C THR A 361 27.75 -11.38 -27.61
N ALA A 362 27.54 -10.87 -28.84
CA ALA A 362 26.23 -10.48 -29.33
C ALA A 362 25.23 -11.67 -29.34
N ASN A 363 25.67 -12.86 -29.78
CA ASN A 363 24.84 -14.07 -29.78
C ASN A 363 24.49 -14.52 -28.35
N GLN A 364 25.46 -14.51 -27.43
CA GLN A 364 25.23 -14.83 -26.02
C GLN A 364 24.25 -13.86 -25.35
N SER A 365 24.40 -12.56 -25.61
CA SER A 365 23.47 -11.52 -25.11
C SER A 365 22.05 -11.70 -25.66
N ALA A 366 21.90 -12.01 -26.95
CA ALA A 366 20.61 -12.29 -27.57
C ALA A 366 19.95 -13.56 -26.99
N ALA A 367 20.70 -14.64 -26.84
CA ALA A 367 20.23 -15.90 -26.25
C ALA A 367 19.83 -15.75 -24.77
N SER A 368 20.62 -15.01 -23.97
CA SER A 368 20.31 -14.69 -22.58
C SER A 368 19.04 -13.85 -22.46
N THR A 369 18.90 -12.82 -23.29
CA THR A 369 17.69 -11.97 -23.35
C THR A 369 16.46 -12.81 -23.71
N LEU A 370 16.56 -13.70 -24.71
CA LEU A 370 15.47 -14.58 -25.09
C LEU A 370 15.09 -15.56 -23.97
N LYS A 371 16.07 -16.16 -23.28
CA LYS A 371 15.83 -17.03 -22.10
C LYS A 371 15.06 -16.28 -21.00
N ASN A 372 15.43 -15.03 -20.72
CA ASN A 372 14.75 -14.20 -19.74
C ASN A 372 13.31 -13.88 -20.17
N VAL A 373 13.09 -13.53 -21.45
CA VAL A 373 11.74 -13.26 -22.00
C VAL A 373 10.87 -14.51 -22.01
N VAL A 374 11.42 -15.70 -22.28
CA VAL A 374 10.69 -16.97 -22.17
C VAL A 374 10.32 -17.28 -20.72
N GLY A 375 11.26 -17.12 -19.77
CA GLY A 375 10.98 -17.29 -18.33
C GLY A 375 9.93 -16.32 -17.80
N LEU A 376 9.97 -15.05 -18.22
CA LEU A 376 8.91 -14.07 -17.95
C LEU A 376 7.58 -14.49 -18.57
N SER A 377 7.58 -14.95 -19.82
CA SER A 377 6.37 -15.43 -20.50
C SER A 377 5.72 -16.63 -19.80
N GLN A 378 6.51 -17.53 -19.19
CA GLN A 378 5.97 -18.66 -18.44
C GLN A 378 5.31 -18.20 -17.13
N LYS A 379 5.97 -17.29 -16.39
CA LYS A 379 5.36 -16.67 -15.20
C LYS A 379 4.05 -15.95 -15.57
N LEU A 380 4.05 -15.26 -16.70
CA LEU A 380 2.90 -14.51 -17.20
C LEU A 380 1.71 -15.39 -17.61
N LEU A 381 1.95 -16.59 -18.15
CA LEU A 381 0.89 -17.57 -18.41
C LEU A 381 0.19 -18.00 -17.11
N ASN A 382 0.97 -18.28 -16.06
CA ASN A 382 0.41 -18.58 -14.74
C ASN A 382 -0.40 -17.39 -14.21
N THR A 383 0.14 -16.17 -14.28
CA THR A 383 -0.59 -14.94 -13.90
C THR A 383 -1.87 -14.73 -14.72
N SER A 384 -1.88 -15.07 -16.01
CA SER A 384 -3.06 -14.95 -16.87
C SER A 384 -4.17 -15.93 -16.49
N MET A 385 -3.82 -17.11 -15.98
CA MET A 385 -4.79 -18.08 -15.46
C MET A 385 -5.44 -17.55 -14.18
N GLU A 386 -4.64 -17.05 -13.24
CA GLU A 386 -5.17 -16.42 -12.01
C GLU A 386 -5.98 -15.16 -12.31
N LEU A 387 -5.55 -14.33 -13.28
CA LEU A 387 -6.30 -13.15 -13.70
C LEU A 387 -7.68 -13.50 -14.31
N SER A 388 -7.77 -14.66 -14.98
CA SER A 388 -9.04 -15.17 -15.50
C SER A 388 -9.98 -15.61 -14.38
N ARG A 389 -9.44 -16.23 -13.30
CA ARG A 389 -10.20 -16.50 -12.07
C ARG A 389 -10.65 -15.22 -11.39
N VAL A 390 -9.76 -14.25 -11.21
CA VAL A 390 -10.09 -12.92 -10.63
C VAL A 390 -11.21 -12.24 -11.41
N ASN A 391 -11.19 -12.26 -12.74
CA ASN A 391 -12.27 -11.73 -13.58
C ASN A 391 -13.61 -12.48 -13.38
N ALA A 392 -13.58 -13.80 -13.23
CA ALA A 392 -14.78 -14.59 -12.94
C ALA A 392 -15.34 -14.26 -11.54
N THR A 393 -14.50 -14.28 -10.50
CA THR A 393 -14.88 -13.89 -9.14
C THR A 393 -15.42 -12.46 -9.10
N LEU A 394 -14.79 -11.51 -9.82
CA LEU A 394 -15.24 -10.12 -9.86
C LEU A 394 -16.63 -9.94 -10.50
N ARG A 395 -16.99 -10.78 -11.48
CA ARG A 395 -18.35 -10.83 -12.05
C ARG A 395 -19.36 -11.40 -11.05
N GLU A 396 -18.98 -12.45 -10.33
CA GLU A 396 -19.80 -13.06 -9.28
C GLU A 396 -20.03 -12.09 -8.11
N THR A 397 -18.97 -11.42 -7.62
CA THR A 397 -19.07 -10.35 -6.61
C THR A 397 -19.96 -9.20 -7.10
N ASN A 398 -19.84 -8.77 -8.35
CA ASN A 398 -20.73 -7.74 -8.92
C ASN A 398 -22.21 -8.19 -8.91
N LYS A 399 -22.49 -9.47 -9.23
CA LYS A 399 -23.86 -10.00 -9.15
C LYS A 399 -24.37 -10.01 -7.71
N LEU A 400 -23.58 -10.56 -6.79
CA LEU A 400 -23.91 -10.60 -5.36
C LEU A 400 -24.15 -9.19 -4.79
N LEU A 401 -23.39 -8.18 -5.23
CA LEU A 401 -23.63 -6.79 -4.84
C LEU A 401 -24.97 -6.23 -5.35
N GLN A 402 -25.40 -6.57 -6.57
CA GLN A 402 -26.71 -6.18 -7.09
C GLN A 402 -27.85 -6.88 -6.32
N ASP A 403 -27.69 -8.18 -6.05
CA ASP A 403 -28.65 -8.97 -5.28
C ASP A 403 -28.76 -8.43 -3.83
N SER A 404 -27.63 -8.20 -3.16
CA SER A 404 -27.56 -7.56 -1.84
C SER A 404 -28.16 -6.15 -1.84
N SER A 405 -27.94 -5.34 -2.88
CA SER A 405 -28.51 -3.98 -2.96
C SER A 405 -30.03 -4.02 -2.96
N THR A 406 -30.59 -4.95 -3.74
CA THR A 406 -32.03 -5.18 -3.84
C THR A 406 -32.61 -5.65 -2.51
N ILE A 407 -31.92 -6.56 -1.82
CA ILE A 407 -32.32 -7.07 -0.50
C ILE A 407 -32.25 -5.98 0.57
N THR A 408 -31.17 -5.19 0.64
CA THR A 408 -31.02 -4.09 1.60
C THR A 408 -32.11 -3.04 1.42
N ILE A 409 -32.46 -2.66 0.18
CA ILE A 409 -33.56 -1.73 -0.12
C ILE A 409 -34.93 -2.30 0.30
N LEU A 410 -35.14 -3.61 0.15
CA LEU A 410 -36.37 -4.28 0.61
C LEU A 410 -36.45 -4.35 2.14
N ALA A 411 -35.34 -4.69 2.80
CA ALA A 411 -35.22 -4.71 4.25
C ALA A 411 -35.46 -3.32 4.85
N GLY A 412 -34.83 -2.28 4.30
CA GLY A 412 -35.04 -0.89 4.74
C GLY A 412 -36.48 -0.41 4.58
N ARG A 413 -37.16 -0.79 3.49
CA ARG A 413 -38.61 -0.55 3.36
C ARG A 413 -39.41 -1.28 4.44
N LYS A 414 -39.09 -2.54 4.75
CA LYS A 414 -39.79 -3.31 5.78
C LYS A 414 -39.54 -2.81 7.20
N VAL A 415 -38.32 -2.38 7.54
CA VAL A 415 -38.02 -1.74 8.84
C VAL A 415 -38.83 -0.45 8.98
N LYS A 416 -38.91 0.37 7.93
CA LYS A 416 -39.70 1.61 7.91
C LYS A 416 -41.22 1.37 7.99
N ASP A 417 -41.73 0.34 7.33
CA ASP A 417 -43.13 -0.09 7.47
C ASP A 417 -43.43 -0.42 8.95
N VAL A 418 -42.57 -1.22 9.61
CA VAL A 418 -42.74 -1.60 11.02
C VAL A 418 -42.59 -0.40 11.96
N GLU A 419 -41.65 0.51 11.70
CA GLU A 419 -41.47 1.76 12.46
C GLU A 419 -42.75 2.62 12.41
N THR A 420 -43.32 2.83 11.22
CA THR A 420 -44.57 3.62 11.09
C THR A 420 -45.77 2.95 11.77
N GLN A 421 -45.88 1.62 11.73
CA GLN A 421 -46.92 0.89 12.46
C GLN A 421 -46.73 0.97 13.99
N ALA A 422 -45.50 0.84 14.48
CA ALA A 422 -45.18 0.97 15.90
C ALA A 422 -45.51 2.38 16.43
N ASN A 423 -45.16 3.42 15.68
CA ASN A 423 -45.48 4.80 16.03
C ASN A 423 -47.01 5.05 16.05
N LEU A 424 -47.76 4.54 15.07
CA LEU A 424 -49.22 4.62 15.06
C LEU A 424 -49.85 3.91 16.27
N LEU A 425 -49.31 2.76 16.68
CA LEU A 425 -49.75 2.07 17.88
C LEU A 425 -49.43 2.88 19.14
N PHE A 426 -48.22 3.46 19.26
CA PHE A 426 -47.86 4.31 20.39
C PHE A 426 -48.72 5.58 20.51
N ASP A 427 -49.15 6.16 19.38
CA ASP A 427 -50.09 7.29 19.38
C ASP A 427 -51.46 6.90 19.92
N ARG A 428 -51.96 5.70 19.59
CA ARG A 428 -53.21 5.16 20.16
C ARG A 428 -53.17 4.93 21.68
N LEU A 429 -51.99 4.91 22.30
CA LEU A 429 -51.83 4.77 23.76
C LEU A 429 -51.92 6.10 24.51
N LYS A 430 -51.75 7.24 23.83
CA LYS A 430 -51.77 8.58 24.47
C LYS A 430 -53.08 8.86 25.25
N PRO A 431 -54.29 8.53 24.74
CA PRO A 431 -55.52 8.75 25.50
C PRO A 431 -55.61 7.93 26.80
N LEU A 432 -55.08 6.70 26.80
CA LEU A 432 -55.06 5.84 28.00
C LEU A 432 -54.17 6.41 29.10
N LYS A 433 -53.02 6.99 28.73
CA LYS A 433 -52.14 7.68 29.68
C LYS A 433 -52.81 8.92 30.29
N ILE A 434 -53.53 9.70 29.49
CA ILE A 434 -54.29 10.87 29.99
C ILE A 434 -55.39 10.41 30.97
N LEU A 435 -56.05 9.29 30.71
CA LEU A 435 -57.05 8.71 31.61
C LEU A 435 -56.44 8.25 32.95
N GLU A 436 -55.28 7.58 32.92
CA GLU A 436 -54.51 7.19 34.10
C GLU A 436 -54.13 8.40 34.96
N GLU A 437 -53.55 9.44 34.35
CA GLU A 437 -53.12 10.67 35.04
C GLU A 437 -54.30 11.38 35.70
N ASN A 438 -55.45 11.48 35.01
CA ASN A 438 -56.68 12.04 35.56
C ASN A 438 -57.25 11.21 36.73
N LEU A 439 -57.30 9.88 36.59
CA LEU A 439 -57.78 8.99 37.65
C LEU A 439 -56.91 9.09 38.91
N SER A 440 -55.58 9.12 38.73
CA SER A 440 -54.62 9.30 39.82
C SER A 440 -54.81 10.63 40.56
N ARG A 441 -55.07 11.72 39.82
CA ARG A 441 -55.37 13.03 40.40
C ARG A 441 -56.67 12.99 41.21
N ASN A 442 -57.75 12.47 40.64
CA ASN A 442 -59.06 12.41 41.29
C ASN A 442 -59.03 11.54 42.56
N LEU A 443 -58.34 10.39 42.53
CA LEU A 443 -58.16 9.54 43.72
C LEU A 443 -57.35 10.22 44.83
N SER A 444 -56.40 11.08 44.47
CA SER A 444 -55.61 11.87 45.42
C SER A 444 -56.46 12.97 46.08
N GLU A 445 -57.35 13.60 45.31
CA GLU A 445 -58.33 14.59 45.78
C GLU A 445 -59.36 13.97 46.73
N ILE A 446 -59.95 12.82 46.37
CA ILE A 446 -60.87 12.07 47.23
C ILE A 446 -60.18 11.68 48.56
N LYS A 447 -58.93 11.21 48.52
CA LYS A 447 -58.15 10.93 49.74
C LYS A 447 -57.95 12.17 50.60
N LEU A 448 -57.76 13.36 50.01
CA LEU A 448 -57.65 14.61 50.76
C LEU A 448 -58.96 14.96 51.47
N LEU A 449 -60.10 14.88 50.76
CA LEU A 449 -61.43 15.14 51.32
C LEU A 449 -61.77 14.20 52.48
N ILE A 450 -61.48 12.90 52.35
CA ILE A 450 -61.65 11.91 53.44
C ILE A 450 -60.81 12.28 54.67
N ASN A 451 -59.57 12.72 54.47
CA ASN A 451 -58.71 13.15 55.59
C ASN A 451 -59.21 14.46 56.23
N GLN A 452 -59.77 15.40 55.46
CA GLN A 452 -60.39 16.61 56.01
C GLN A 452 -61.63 16.26 56.84
N ALA A 453 -62.53 15.40 56.33
CA ALA A 453 -63.71 14.95 57.06
C ALA A 453 -63.35 14.26 58.39
N ARG A 454 -62.32 13.40 58.41
CA ARG A 454 -61.81 12.77 59.64
C ARG A 454 -61.22 13.76 60.64
N LYS A 455 -60.53 14.80 60.17
CA LYS A 455 -60.06 15.89 61.05
C LYS A 455 -61.23 16.64 61.69
N GLN A 456 -62.27 16.97 60.92
CA GLN A 456 -63.48 17.63 61.42
C GLN A 456 -64.23 16.77 62.44
N ALA A 457 -64.33 15.45 62.22
CA ALA A 457 -64.88 14.52 63.21
C ALA A 457 -64.03 14.45 64.49
N ALA A 458 -62.70 14.55 64.38
CA ALA A 458 -61.80 14.52 65.53
C ALA A 458 -61.84 15.82 66.38
N SER A 459 -62.19 16.96 65.78
CA SER A 459 -62.34 18.23 66.50
C SER A 459 -63.64 18.37 67.32
N ILE A 460 -64.59 17.42 67.23
CA ILE A 460 -65.85 17.47 67.98
C ILE A 460 -65.59 17.25 69.48
N LYS A 461 -65.84 18.30 70.28
CA LYS A 461 -65.62 18.33 71.75
C LYS A 461 -66.82 17.87 72.59
N VAL A 462 -67.87 17.32 71.99
CA VAL A 462 -69.05 16.83 72.71
C VAL A 462 -68.66 15.59 73.51
N ALA A 463 -68.80 15.64 74.85
CA ALA A 463 -68.58 14.49 75.71
C ALA A 463 -69.62 13.40 75.41
N VAL A 464 -69.23 12.13 75.55
CA VAL A 464 -70.05 11.00 75.12
C VAL A 464 -70.64 10.28 76.31
N SER A 465 -71.97 10.23 76.34
CA SER A 465 -72.76 9.47 77.29
C SER A 465 -72.92 8.04 76.79
N ALA A 466 -72.68 7.09 77.68
CA ALA A 466 -72.94 5.66 77.49
C ALA A 466 -73.71 5.11 78.70
N ASP A 467 -74.60 4.14 78.45
CA ASP A 467 -75.23 3.32 79.50
C ASP A 467 -75.03 1.83 79.20
N ARG A 468 -73.78 1.38 79.40
CA ARG A 468 -73.30 0.03 79.06
C ARG A 468 -73.37 -0.28 77.55
N ASP A 469 -73.45 0.76 76.72
CA ASP A 469 -73.43 0.77 75.26
C ASP A 469 -72.29 1.68 74.72
N CYS A 470 -72.46 2.26 73.52
CA CYS A 470 -71.51 3.19 72.89
C CYS A 470 -70.04 2.76 72.82
N ILE A 471 -69.80 1.46 72.57
CA ILE A 471 -68.45 0.93 72.38
C ILE A 471 -67.92 1.45 71.05
N ARG A 472 -66.76 2.08 71.05
CA ARG A 472 -66.12 2.67 69.87
C ARG A 472 -64.68 2.20 69.75
N ALA A 473 -64.31 1.72 68.58
CA ALA A 473 -62.94 1.37 68.25
C ALA A 473 -62.24 2.55 67.55
N TYR A 474 -60.96 2.73 67.84
CA TYR A 474 -60.13 3.80 67.29
C TYR A 474 -58.81 3.22 66.79
N GLN A 475 -58.23 3.86 65.77
CA GLN A 475 -56.87 3.56 65.30
C GLN A 475 -55.95 4.76 65.60
N PRO A 476 -55.56 4.98 66.87
CA PRO A 476 -54.69 6.10 67.23
C PRO A 476 -53.29 5.94 66.65
N ARG A 477 -52.63 7.06 66.35
CA ARG A 477 -51.22 7.08 65.95
C ARG A 477 -50.31 6.96 67.17
N ILE A 478 -50.05 5.74 67.59
CA ILE A 478 -49.08 5.45 68.65
C ILE A 478 -47.67 5.76 68.11
N SER A 479 -46.98 6.70 68.74
CA SER A 479 -45.57 6.98 68.45
C SER A 479 -44.69 5.92 69.12
N SER A 480 -43.56 5.57 68.50
CA SER A 480 -42.65 4.54 69.01
C SER A 480 -41.79 5.06 70.18
N THR A 481 -42.41 5.27 71.34
CA THR A 481 -41.76 5.71 72.59
C THR A 481 -41.79 4.61 73.66
N ASN A 482 -40.80 4.61 74.55
CA ASN A 482 -40.65 3.61 75.61
C ASN A 482 -41.72 3.71 76.73
N TYR A 483 -42.54 4.76 76.70
CA TYR A 483 -43.68 4.99 77.58
C TYR A 483 -44.83 5.58 76.77
N ASN A 484 -46.05 5.44 77.30
CA ASN A 484 -47.24 6.10 76.77
C ASN A 484 -47.93 6.85 77.92
N THR A 485 -48.50 8.02 77.64
CA THR A 485 -49.35 8.76 78.57
C THR A 485 -50.80 8.71 78.11
N LEU A 486 -51.73 8.47 79.04
CA LEU A 486 -53.17 8.45 78.77
C LEU A 486 -53.86 9.35 79.79
N THR A 487 -54.69 10.27 79.29
CA THR A 487 -55.54 11.14 80.11
C THR A 487 -56.99 10.92 79.67
N LEU A 488 -57.89 10.71 80.63
CA LEU A 488 -59.31 10.46 80.41
C LEU A 488 -60.11 11.35 81.35
N ASP A 489 -60.94 12.23 80.80
CA ASP A 489 -61.94 12.93 81.60
C ASP A 489 -63.19 12.05 81.74
N VAL A 490 -63.56 11.67 82.97
CA VAL A 490 -64.69 10.77 83.22
C VAL A 490 -65.60 11.31 84.33
N LYS A 491 -66.91 11.18 84.11
CA LYS A 491 -67.94 11.41 85.13
C LYS A 491 -68.91 10.23 85.15
N THR A 492 -68.89 9.45 86.22
CA THR A 492 -69.73 8.26 86.41
C THR A 492 -70.28 8.19 87.84
N SER A 493 -71.41 7.50 88.00
CA SER A 493 -72.00 7.13 89.28
C SER A 493 -71.83 5.65 89.63
N GLU A 494 -71.34 4.83 88.69
CA GLU A 494 -71.09 3.40 88.94
C GLU A 494 -69.69 3.19 89.53
N PRO A 495 -69.52 2.28 90.50
CA PRO A 495 -68.21 1.98 91.09
C PRO A 495 -67.29 1.22 90.11
N ASP A 496 -67.87 0.37 89.26
CA ASP A 496 -67.15 -0.54 88.36
C ASP A 496 -67.35 -0.14 86.89
N ASN A 497 -66.25 0.18 86.19
CA ASN A 497 -66.28 0.62 84.79
C ASN A 497 -65.00 0.24 84.02
N LEU A 498 -65.12 -0.08 82.73
CA LEU A 498 -64.00 -0.14 81.79
C LEU A 498 -63.86 1.18 81.03
N LEU A 499 -62.89 2.00 81.40
CA LEU A 499 -62.72 3.35 80.84
C LEU A 499 -61.91 3.38 79.53
N PHE A 500 -60.94 2.48 79.38
CA PHE A 500 -60.09 2.38 78.19
C PHE A 500 -59.53 0.97 78.06
N TYR A 501 -59.41 0.50 76.81
CA TYR A 501 -58.76 -0.77 76.48
C TYR A 501 -57.91 -0.59 75.22
N LEU A 502 -56.67 -1.07 75.27
CA LEU A 502 -55.77 -1.15 74.13
C LEU A 502 -55.20 -2.57 74.06
N GLY A 503 -55.49 -3.27 72.97
CA GLY A 503 -55.03 -4.64 72.74
C GLY A 503 -55.31 -5.07 71.30
N SER A 504 -54.65 -6.14 70.87
CA SER A 504 -54.92 -6.78 69.59
C SER A 504 -56.03 -7.83 69.70
N SER A 505 -56.58 -8.24 68.56
CA SER A 505 -57.48 -9.39 68.44
C SER A 505 -56.89 -10.71 68.95
N THR A 506 -55.56 -10.77 69.15
CA THR A 506 -54.82 -11.95 69.60
C THR A 506 -54.57 -11.99 71.12
N SER A 507 -54.86 -10.95 71.89
CA SER A 507 -54.60 -10.91 73.34
C SER A 507 -55.78 -10.35 74.13
N LYS A 508 -56.56 -11.24 74.77
CA LYS A 508 -57.50 -10.87 75.84
C LYS A 508 -56.79 -11.03 77.19
N SER A 509 -56.61 -9.94 77.93
CA SER A 509 -56.03 -10.00 79.27
C SER A 509 -57.05 -10.53 80.29
N PRO A 510 -56.75 -11.61 81.05
CA PRO A 510 -57.65 -12.12 82.10
C PRO A 510 -57.79 -11.17 83.30
N ALA A 511 -57.07 -10.04 83.33
CA ALA A 511 -57.19 -9.02 84.36
C ALA A 511 -58.44 -8.12 84.21
N VAL A 512 -59.07 -8.09 83.02
CA VAL A 512 -60.25 -7.25 82.76
C VAL A 512 -61.52 -8.01 83.16
N LYS A 513 -62.07 -7.68 84.33
CA LYS A 513 -63.28 -8.33 84.88
C LYS A 513 -64.60 -7.68 84.46
N VAL A 514 -64.56 -6.41 84.06
CA VAL A 514 -65.71 -5.59 83.66
C VAL A 514 -65.42 -5.05 82.27
N THR A 515 -66.41 -5.11 81.37
CA THR A 515 -66.25 -4.77 79.94
C THR A 515 -67.25 -3.71 79.46
N HIS A 516 -67.88 -2.99 80.37
CA HIS A 516 -68.87 -1.95 80.07
C HIS A 516 -68.52 -0.64 80.76
N PHE A 517 -69.07 0.46 80.26
CA PHE A 517 -68.97 1.79 80.84
C PHE A 517 -70.37 2.41 80.95
N LYS A 518 -70.67 3.05 82.07
CA LYS A 518 -71.86 3.90 82.24
C LYS A 518 -71.44 5.27 82.77
N GLY A 519 -71.89 6.33 82.11
CA GLY A 519 -71.56 7.71 82.46
C GLY A 519 -71.12 8.52 81.25
N CYS A 520 -70.44 9.62 81.51
CA CYS A 520 -69.93 10.56 80.52
C CYS A 520 -68.42 10.46 80.40
N MET A 521 -67.93 10.21 79.18
CA MET A 521 -66.52 10.32 78.82
C MET A 521 -66.30 11.66 78.11
N GLY A 522 -65.53 12.54 78.75
CA GLY A 522 -65.08 13.84 78.22
C GLY A 522 -63.94 13.67 77.23
N GLU A 523 -63.00 14.62 77.21
CA GLU A 523 -61.85 14.49 76.32
C GLU A 523 -60.91 13.36 76.74
N ALA A 524 -60.30 12.72 75.75
CA ALA A 524 -59.33 11.66 75.93
C ALA A 524 -58.06 11.98 75.14
N PHE A 525 -56.91 11.92 75.79
CA PHE A 525 -55.61 12.23 75.20
C PHE A 525 -54.68 11.04 75.32
N LEU A 526 -54.06 10.64 74.21
CA LEU A 526 -53.00 9.63 74.16
C LEU A 526 -51.71 10.32 73.69
N ASN A 527 -50.64 10.23 74.49
CA ASN A 527 -49.36 10.89 74.23
C ASN A 527 -49.50 12.40 73.95
N GLY A 528 -50.41 13.06 74.68
CA GLY A 528 -50.74 14.48 74.53
C GLY A 528 -51.60 14.84 73.30
N GLN A 529 -51.94 13.89 72.44
CA GLN A 529 -52.84 14.11 71.29
C GLN A 529 -54.27 13.71 71.64
N SER A 530 -55.24 14.60 71.36
CA SER A 530 -56.66 14.29 71.53
C SER A 530 -57.05 13.15 70.58
N ILE A 531 -57.73 12.14 71.11
CA ILE A 531 -58.18 10.97 70.33
C ILE A 531 -59.31 11.35 69.35
N GLY A 532 -60.12 12.36 69.70
CA GLY A 532 -61.30 12.75 68.95
C GLY A 532 -62.40 11.69 69.04
N LEU A 533 -63.19 11.72 70.12
CA LEU A 533 -64.14 10.64 70.49
C LEU A 533 -65.26 10.35 69.46
N TRP A 534 -65.43 11.19 68.44
CA TRP A 534 -66.37 11.01 67.35
C TRP A 534 -65.71 10.57 66.02
N ASN A 535 -64.38 10.51 65.97
CA ASN A 535 -63.58 9.97 64.85
C ASN A 535 -63.20 8.50 65.10
N TYR A 536 -64.21 7.67 65.38
CA TYR A 536 -64.07 6.22 65.53
C TYR A 536 -64.00 5.52 64.17
N ILE A 537 -63.37 4.33 64.13
CA ILE A 537 -63.38 3.46 62.94
C ILE A 537 -64.60 2.53 62.92
N GLU A 538 -65.04 2.08 64.08
CA GLU A 538 -66.16 1.14 64.27
C GLU A 538 -66.92 1.51 65.55
N ARG A 539 -68.22 1.17 65.62
CA ARG A 539 -69.10 1.44 66.76
C ARG A 539 -70.08 0.28 66.97
N GLU A 540 -70.24 -0.14 68.21
CA GLU A 540 -71.26 -1.08 68.68
C GLU A 540 -72.13 -0.43 69.78
N GLY A 541 -73.45 -0.62 69.73
CA GLY A 541 -74.39 0.04 70.64
C GLY A 541 -74.67 1.51 70.28
N GLU A 542 -75.75 2.08 70.82
CA GLU A 542 -76.10 3.49 70.57
C GLU A 542 -75.12 4.45 71.26
N CYS A 543 -75.10 5.72 70.85
CA CYS A 543 -74.21 6.74 71.43
C CYS A 543 -74.96 8.05 71.58
N HIS A 544 -74.81 8.72 72.72
CA HIS A 544 -75.44 10.01 72.99
C HIS A 544 -74.41 11.05 73.45
N GLY A 545 -74.72 12.33 73.27
CA GLY A 545 -73.91 13.42 73.81
C GLY A 545 -74.30 13.75 75.25
N CYS A 546 -73.35 14.27 76.03
CA CYS A 546 -73.62 14.94 77.30
C CYS A 546 -72.72 16.17 77.48
N PHE A 547 -73.04 16.99 78.49
CA PHE A 547 -72.27 18.19 78.80
C PHE A 547 -70.86 17.83 79.28
N GLY A 548 -69.85 18.52 78.73
CA GLY A 548 -68.45 18.36 79.10
C GLY A 548 -68.12 18.87 80.50
N SER A 549 -66.90 18.57 80.95
CA SER A 549 -66.33 19.01 82.23
C SER A 549 -65.83 20.46 82.21
N SER A 550 -65.50 21.01 81.04
CA SER A 550 -64.95 22.35 80.87
C SER A 550 -66.04 23.43 80.83
N GLN A 551 -65.84 24.48 81.63
CA GLN A 551 -66.45 25.78 81.40
C GLN A 551 -65.48 26.60 80.55
N ASN A 552 -65.95 27.14 79.43
CA ASN A 552 -65.13 28.03 78.59
C ASN A 552 -65.04 29.41 79.25
N GLU A 553 -63.92 30.11 79.10
CA GLU A 553 -63.87 31.55 79.40
C GLU A 553 -64.77 32.31 78.41
N ASP A 554 -65.67 33.16 78.92
CA ASP A 554 -66.79 33.80 78.18
C ASP A 554 -66.37 34.74 77.02
N SER A 555 -65.07 34.88 76.71
CA SER A 555 -64.59 35.77 75.63
C SER A 555 -63.35 35.29 74.87
N SER A 556 -62.94 34.02 75.00
CA SER A 556 -61.73 33.48 74.36
C SER A 556 -62.04 32.58 73.16
N PHE A 557 -61.24 32.67 72.09
CA PHE A 557 -61.33 31.80 70.89
C PHE A 557 -60.03 31.04 70.69
N HIS A 558 -60.11 29.71 70.62
CA HIS A 558 -58.96 28.84 70.39
C HIS A 558 -58.86 28.40 68.92
N PHE A 559 -57.64 28.44 68.36
CA PHE A 559 -57.32 27.91 67.04
C PHE A 559 -56.21 26.86 67.18
N ASP A 560 -56.48 25.64 66.70
CA ASP A 560 -55.55 24.50 66.77
C ASP A 560 -54.51 24.46 65.63
N GLY A 561 -54.52 25.49 64.77
CA GLY A 561 -53.68 25.59 63.57
C GLY A 561 -54.21 24.86 62.34
N SER A 562 -55.42 24.28 62.38
CA SER A 562 -56.01 23.55 61.24
C SER A 562 -56.94 24.40 60.35
N GLY A 563 -57.28 25.62 60.75
CA GLY A 563 -58.22 26.50 60.06
C GLY A 563 -58.02 27.99 60.37
N TYR A 564 -58.99 28.81 59.95
CA TYR A 564 -59.00 30.27 60.10
C TYR A 564 -60.43 30.75 60.35
N SER A 565 -60.60 31.97 60.86
CA SER A 565 -61.89 32.66 60.96
C SER A 565 -61.96 33.80 59.96
N VAL A 566 -63.14 34.04 59.39
CA VAL A 566 -63.43 35.14 58.48
C VAL A 566 -64.36 36.11 59.18
N VAL A 567 -63.97 37.39 59.24
CA VAL A 567 -64.77 38.46 59.85
C VAL A 567 -64.99 39.55 58.82
N GLU A 568 -66.25 39.80 58.48
CA GLU A 568 -66.64 40.88 57.58
C GLU A 568 -66.78 42.19 58.35
N LYS A 569 -66.02 43.22 57.94
CA LYS A 569 -66.11 44.55 58.56
C LYS A 569 -65.82 45.66 57.55
N THR A 570 -66.78 46.57 57.39
CA THR A 570 -66.58 47.81 56.61
C THR A 570 -65.58 48.73 57.32
N LEU A 571 -64.44 49.00 56.68
CA LEU A 571 -63.43 49.93 57.17
C LEU A 571 -63.62 51.33 56.55
N ARG A 572 -63.21 52.37 57.27
CA ARG A 572 -63.12 53.73 56.72
C ARG A 572 -61.79 53.88 55.99
N ALA A 573 -61.81 54.38 54.75
CA ALA A 573 -60.63 54.46 53.89
C ALA A 573 -59.48 55.36 54.42
N THR A 574 -59.74 56.19 55.43
CA THR A 574 -58.77 57.17 55.95
C THR A 574 -57.97 56.70 57.17
N VAL A 575 -58.52 55.81 58.01
CA VAL A 575 -57.87 55.33 59.25
C VAL A 575 -58.36 53.91 59.58
N THR A 576 -57.43 53.00 59.80
CA THR A 576 -57.69 51.62 60.25
C THR A 576 -57.01 51.38 61.59
N HIS A 577 -57.81 51.03 62.61
CA HIS A 577 -57.30 50.59 63.91
C HIS A 577 -57.67 49.12 64.13
N ILE A 578 -56.69 48.33 64.54
CA ILE A 578 -56.82 46.88 64.75
C ILE A 578 -56.25 46.58 66.13
N ILE A 579 -57.06 45.95 66.98
CA ILE A 579 -56.66 45.50 68.32
C ILE A 579 -56.98 44.00 68.36
N ILE A 580 -55.94 43.19 68.56
CA ILE A 580 -56.05 41.74 68.72
C ILE A 580 -55.28 41.38 69.99
N LEU A 581 -55.99 40.74 70.92
CA LEU A 581 -55.40 40.08 72.08
C LEU A 581 -55.18 38.61 71.70
N PHE A 582 -53.97 38.09 71.90
CA PHE A 582 -53.65 36.70 71.56
C PHE A 582 -52.70 36.09 72.60
N SER A 583 -52.75 34.77 72.73
CA SER A 583 -51.82 33.95 73.51
C SER A 583 -51.50 32.71 72.69
N SER A 584 -50.22 32.34 72.57
CA SER A 584 -49.78 31.20 71.76
C SER A 584 -48.42 30.68 72.20
N PHE A 585 -48.24 29.36 72.13
CA PHE A 585 -46.95 28.69 72.26
C PHE A 585 -46.23 28.50 70.91
N SER A 586 -46.90 28.76 69.79
CA SER A 586 -46.33 28.59 68.45
C SER A 586 -45.43 29.78 68.07
N PRO A 587 -44.15 29.57 67.73
CA PRO A 587 -43.24 30.66 67.36
C PRO A 587 -43.55 31.27 65.99
N ASN A 588 -44.35 30.59 65.17
CA ASN A 588 -44.81 31.05 63.86
C ASN A 588 -46.32 30.83 63.75
N GLY A 589 -47.07 31.86 63.34
CA GLY A 589 -48.53 31.79 63.15
C GLY A 589 -49.08 33.06 62.51
N LEU A 590 -50.13 32.92 61.70
CA LEU A 590 -50.81 34.03 61.04
C LEU A 590 -51.99 34.50 61.91
N LEU A 591 -51.89 35.69 62.50
CA LEU A 591 -52.91 36.23 63.42
C LEU A 591 -54.03 37.00 62.69
N LEU A 592 -53.69 37.71 61.61
CA LEU A 592 -54.64 38.42 60.77
C LEU A 592 -54.09 38.50 59.34
N TYR A 593 -54.97 38.33 58.36
CA TYR A 593 -54.69 38.60 56.97
C TYR A 593 -55.85 39.40 56.38
N LEU A 594 -55.56 40.61 55.91
CA LEU A 594 -56.52 41.47 55.25
C LEU A 594 -55.96 41.85 53.88
N ALA A 595 -56.58 41.33 52.83
CA ALA A 595 -56.24 41.59 51.44
C ALA A 595 -57.47 42.11 50.69
N SER A 596 -57.23 42.98 49.72
CA SER A 596 -58.20 43.31 48.68
C SER A 596 -57.91 42.44 47.46
N ASN A 597 -58.93 42.08 46.67
CA ASN A 597 -58.76 41.55 45.31
C ASN A 597 -58.33 42.69 44.34
N GLY A 598 -57.29 43.43 44.72
CA GLY A 598 -56.57 44.34 43.83
C GLY A 598 -55.70 43.49 42.91
N THR A 599 -56.25 43.12 41.75
CA THR A 599 -55.46 42.63 40.63
C THR A 599 -54.39 43.66 40.26
N VAL A 600 -53.13 43.26 40.39
CA VAL A 600 -51.98 43.84 39.69
C VAL A 600 -51.60 42.88 38.57
#